data_AF-A0A7J4IHM9-F1
#
_entry.id   AF-A0A7J4IHM9-F1
#
_cell.length_a   1.000
_cell.length_b   1.000
_cell.length_c   1.000
_cell.angle_alpha   90.00
_cell.angle_beta   90.00
_cell.angle_gamma   90.00
#
_symmetry.space_group_name_H-M   'P 1'
#
loop_
_entity.id
_entity.type
_entity.pdbx_description
1 polymer ?
#
loop_
_entity_poly.entity_id
_entity_poly.type
_entity_poly.pdbx_seq_one_letter_code
_entity_poly.pdbx_strand_id
1 'polypeptide(L)'
;MSLDAAGFRLISTTVLAYRIVVPSTAVLFVGDILKLTDHDKDFIFYAKVTDITHDTSPGADAAEPVLCVNLHPLGLVDHDGRFRPPITAPTNFSEVSRPDDADLAFLKRSMGDMEVGTMRAGLGVLEGVTVSIPSETLSSHMGIFATTGMGKSNFMKVFCASSMRRRQFGLLIVDPHGEYVTGYRVKGRRIKGLIEYTAARDGISVFSTRPQEERERYGLHELRLEHDDFRMGDFGFLYDLSLPLVEVVESLDSLPGSDVIDFFVNEGVDSLPSPLKTTSGIGRHPEITDTLRTYALGPLHMIQRRVETLVEENRAFLHRFGSSIPAILENLGHNKVVL
;
A
#
# COMPACT_ATOMS: atom_id res chain seq x y z
N MET A 1 -8.21 48.84 -6.56
CA MET A 1 -7.64 48.70 -7.92
C MET A 1 -7.57 47.23 -8.23
N SER A 2 -8.61 46.72 -8.90
CA SER A 2 -8.79 45.32 -9.28
C SER A 2 -7.86 44.98 -10.44
N LEU A 3 -7.12 43.88 -10.31
CA LEU A 3 -6.44 43.25 -11.43
C LEU A 3 -7.52 42.56 -12.28
N ASP A 4 -7.71 43.11 -13.48
CA ASP A 4 -8.71 42.71 -14.46
C ASP A 4 -8.62 41.23 -14.85
N ALA A 5 -9.80 40.63 -14.99
CA ALA A 5 -10.10 39.31 -15.55
C ALA A 5 -9.84 39.21 -17.07
N ALA A 6 -8.78 39.83 -17.58
CA ALA A 6 -8.49 39.93 -19.01
C ALA A 6 -7.47 38.88 -19.45
N GLY A 7 -7.92 37.81 -20.09
CA GLY A 7 -6.99 36.99 -20.89
C GLY A 7 -7.50 35.64 -21.40
N PHE A 8 -8.47 35.02 -20.75
CA PHE A 8 -8.85 33.64 -21.08
C PHE A 8 -10.07 33.59 -22.01
N ARG A 9 -9.98 32.92 -23.15
CA ARG A 9 -11.09 32.79 -24.13
C ARG A 9 -11.33 31.33 -24.52
N LEU A 10 -12.49 30.75 -24.21
CA LEU A 10 -12.89 29.40 -24.63
C LEU A 10 -13.31 29.39 -26.13
N ILE A 11 -12.72 28.51 -26.94
CA ILE A 11 -12.87 28.47 -28.42
C ILE A 11 -13.40 27.10 -28.94
N SER A 12 -13.53 26.06 -28.10
CA SER A 12 -14.09 24.76 -28.52
C SER A 12 -14.94 24.11 -27.43
N THR A 13 -16.08 23.53 -27.82
CA THR A 13 -17.18 23.07 -26.93
C THR A 13 -17.56 21.61 -27.16
N THR A 14 -16.57 20.71 -27.33
CA THR A 14 -16.90 19.29 -27.09
C THR A 14 -16.92 19.05 -25.58
N VAL A 15 -17.87 18.26 -25.10
CA VAL A 15 -17.93 17.88 -23.67
C VAL A 15 -16.66 17.15 -23.20
N LEU A 16 -15.87 16.62 -24.14
CA LEU A 16 -14.68 15.81 -23.88
C LEU A 16 -13.36 16.58 -23.93
N ALA A 17 -13.35 17.80 -24.47
CA ALA A 17 -12.16 18.62 -24.60
C ALA A 17 -12.54 20.09 -24.72
N TYR A 18 -11.91 20.93 -23.88
CA TYR A 18 -12.03 22.38 -23.96
C TYR A 18 -10.75 22.95 -24.57
N ARG A 19 -10.88 24.06 -25.29
CA ARG A 19 -9.73 24.81 -25.80
C ARG A 19 -9.86 26.25 -25.36
N ILE A 20 -8.83 26.78 -24.74
CA ILE A 20 -8.76 28.19 -24.36
C ILE A 20 -7.60 28.86 -25.07
N VAL A 21 -7.71 30.16 -25.28
CA VAL A 21 -6.62 31.03 -25.74
C VAL A 21 -6.27 31.99 -24.62
N VAL A 22 -4.97 32.13 -24.38
CA VAL A 22 -4.40 33.01 -23.34
C VAL A 22 -3.24 33.84 -23.91
N PRO A 23 -2.88 34.97 -23.29
CA PRO A 23 -1.72 35.76 -23.71
C PRO A 23 -0.44 34.92 -23.74
N SER A 24 0.49 35.22 -24.66
CA SER A 24 1.79 34.53 -24.73
C SER A 24 2.64 34.66 -23.47
N THR A 25 2.37 35.64 -22.62
CA THR A 25 3.03 35.87 -21.33
C THR A 25 2.42 35.08 -20.18
N ALA A 26 1.29 34.39 -20.39
CA ALA A 26 0.63 33.61 -19.35
C ALA A 26 1.50 32.44 -18.91
N VAL A 27 1.71 32.31 -17.61
CA VAL A 27 2.42 31.17 -17.02
C VAL A 27 1.39 30.08 -16.72
N LEU A 28 1.47 28.96 -17.43
CA LEU A 28 0.64 27.76 -17.23
C LEU A 28 1.51 26.51 -17.40
N PHE A 29 1.15 25.43 -16.71
CA PHE A 29 1.87 24.17 -16.75
C PHE A 29 0.93 23.03 -17.15
N VAL A 30 1.48 22.04 -17.86
CA VAL A 30 0.77 20.78 -18.07
C VAL A 30 0.47 20.15 -16.70
N GLY A 31 -0.80 19.80 -16.49
CA GLY A 31 -1.32 19.32 -15.20
C GLY A 31 -1.88 20.41 -14.28
N ASP A 32 -1.81 21.70 -14.65
CA ASP A 32 -2.58 22.74 -13.96
C ASP A 32 -4.08 22.41 -14.01
N ILE A 33 -4.78 22.71 -12.94
CA ILE A 33 -6.24 22.65 -12.89
C ILE A 33 -6.76 24.08 -13.03
N LEU A 34 -7.71 24.27 -13.94
CA LEU A 34 -8.38 25.53 -14.18
C LEU A 34 -9.86 25.41 -13.81
N LYS A 35 -10.39 26.50 -13.27
CA LYS A 35 -11.80 26.72 -12.96
C LYS A 35 -12.41 27.55 -14.09
N LEU A 36 -13.54 27.11 -14.64
CA LEU A 36 -14.33 27.90 -15.57
C LEU A 36 -15.68 28.23 -14.93
N THR A 37 -15.93 29.53 -14.70
CA THR A 37 -17.18 30.02 -14.11
C THR A 37 -18.17 30.34 -15.24
N ASP A 38 -19.28 29.62 -15.28
CA ASP A 38 -20.35 29.81 -16.25
C ASP A 38 -21.56 30.47 -15.58
N HIS A 39 -21.64 31.80 -15.70
CA HIS A 39 -22.71 32.59 -15.09
C HIS A 39 -24.08 32.36 -15.73
N ASP A 40 -24.14 31.90 -16.99
CA ASP A 40 -25.42 31.65 -17.68
C ASP A 40 -26.07 30.36 -17.18
N LYS A 41 -25.25 29.36 -16.85
CA LYS A 41 -25.71 28.06 -16.34
C LYS A 41 -25.66 27.94 -14.82
N ASP A 42 -25.04 28.92 -14.15
CA ASP A 42 -24.72 28.87 -12.72
C ASP A 42 -23.91 27.62 -12.35
N PHE A 43 -22.95 27.24 -13.21
CA PHE A 43 -22.08 26.07 -13.03
C PHE A 43 -20.62 26.48 -12.95
N ILE A 44 -19.84 25.68 -12.22
CA ILE A 44 -18.38 25.80 -12.16
C ILE A 44 -17.76 24.54 -12.75
N PHE A 45 -17.03 24.67 -13.85
CA PHE A 45 -16.34 23.56 -14.48
C PHE A 45 -14.88 23.49 -14.03
N TYR A 46 -14.35 22.28 -13.87
CA TYR A 46 -12.93 22.05 -13.60
C TYR A 46 -12.33 21.28 -14.76
N ALA A 47 -11.18 21.74 -15.25
CA ALA A 47 -10.48 21.09 -16.34
C ALA A 47 -8.96 21.11 -16.11
N LYS A 48 -8.29 20.05 -16.55
CA LYS A 48 -6.84 19.89 -16.42
C LYS A 48 -6.14 20.28 -17.73
N VAL A 49 -5.11 21.12 -17.66
CA VAL A 49 -4.25 21.43 -18.80
C VAL A 49 -3.54 20.17 -19.27
N THR A 50 -3.79 19.76 -20.51
CA THR A 50 -3.13 18.60 -21.13
C THR A 50 -2.03 18.99 -22.10
N ASP A 51 -2.16 20.13 -22.76
CA ASP A 51 -1.23 20.56 -23.79
C ASP A 51 -1.29 22.10 -23.98
N ILE A 52 -0.15 22.69 -24.36
CA ILE A 52 0.03 24.14 -24.56
C ILE A 52 0.82 24.33 -25.85
N THR A 53 0.23 25.06 -26.79
CA THR A 53 0.80 25.32 -28.12
C THR A 53 0.81 26.81 -28.42
N HIS A 54 1.75 27.27 -29.23
CA HIS A 54 1.69 28.62 -29.78
C HIS A 54 0.82 28.64 -31.03
N ASP A 55 -0.11 29.59 -31.10
CA ASP A 55 -0.81 29.90 -32.34
C ASP A 55 -0.25 31.22 -32.88
N THR A 56 0.47 31.10 -33.99
CA THR A 56 0.93 32.23 -34.79
C THR A 56 0.13 32.22 -36.07
N SER A 57 -0.99 32.94 -36.11
CA SER A 57 -1.79 33.06 -37.32
C SER A 57 -0.94 33.63 -38.45
N PRO A 58 -0.68 32.89 -39.54
CA PRO A 58 0.13 33.38 -40.65
C PRO A 58 -0.76 34.28 -41.52
N GLY A 59 -0.71 35.60 -41.31
CA GLY A 59 -1.37 36.54 -42.23
C GLY A 59 -1.97 37.83 -41.68
N ALA A 60 -1.59 38.30 -40.49
CA ALA A 60 -1.90 39.68 -40.09
C ALA A 60 -0.73 40.28 -39.32
N ASP A 61 -0.04 41.22 -39.96
CA ASP A 61 0.77 42.21 -39.24
C ASP A 61 -0.10 42.79 -38.11
N ALA A 62 0.33 42.59 -36.86
CA ALA A 62 -0.23 43.11 -35.59
C ALA A 62 -1.07 42.18 -34.67
N ALA A 63 -1.19 40.87 -34.91
CA ALA A 63 -1.72 39.97 -33.86
C ALA A 63 -0.59 39.49 -32.93
N GLU A 64 -0.63 39.89 -31.65
CA GLU A 64 0.30 39.35 -30.65
C GLU A 64 0.20 37.81 -30.58
N PRO A 65 1.31 37.08 -30.46
CA PRO A 65 1.27 35.63 -30.34
C PRO A 65 0.46 35.23 -29.11
N VAL A 66 -0.36 34.19 -29.26
CA VAL A 66 -1.20 33.66 -28.19
C VAL A 66 -0.86 32.19 -27.93
N LEU A 67 -1.12 31.73 -26.71
CA LEU A 67 -1.07 30.31 -26.39
C LEU A 67 -2.46 29.71 -26.57
N CYS A 68 -2.52 28.61 -27.30
CA CYS A 68 -3.65 27.70 -27.34
C CYS A 68 -3.43 26.59 -26.33
N VAL A 69 -4.33 26.50 -25.35
CA VAL A 69 -4.26 25.52 -24.27
C VAL A 69 -5.41 24.54 -24.41
N ASN A 70 -5.06 23.26 -24.49
CA ASN A 70 -6.03 22.16 -24.50
C ASN A 70 -6.27 21.70 -23.05
N LEU A 71 -7.55 21.57 -22.70
CA LEU A 71 -7.98 21.14 -21.38
C LEU A 71 -8.80 19.86 -21.47
N HIS A 72 -8.55 18.94 -20.55
CA HIS A 72 -9.37 17.78 -20.31
C HIS A 72 -10.39 18.07 -19.21
N PRO A 73 -11.71 18.00 -19.48
CA PRO A 73 -12.74 18.23 -18.49
C PRO A 73 -12.69 17.18 -17.38
N LEU A 74 -12.61 17.63 -16.13
CA LEU A 74 -12.64 16.76 -14.94
C LEU A 74 -14.07 16.56 -14.43
N GLY A 75 -14.88 17.61 -14.51
CA GLY A 75 -16.27 17.62 -14.05
C GLY A 75 -16.78 19.04 -13.82
N LEU A 76 -17.99 19.13 -13.28
CA LEU A 76 -18.63 20.40 -12.94
C LEU A 76 -19.26 20.34 -11.55
N VAL A 77 -19.36 21.49 -10.90
CA VAL A 77 -20.16 21.71 -9.71
C VAL A 77 -21.43 22.43 -10.14
N ASP A 78 -22.59 21.85 -9.81
CA ASP A 78 -23.90 22.43 -10.10
C ASP A 78 -24.34 23.47 -9.05
N HIS A 79 -25.52 24.06 -9.25
CA HIS A 79 -26.14 25.02 -8.32
C HIS A 79 -26.36 24.45 -6.90
N ASP A 80 -26.45 23.13 -6.75
CA ASP A 80 -26.56 22.46 -5.46
C ASP A 80 -25.19 22.27 -4.77
N GLY A 81 -24.10 22.69 -5.41
CA GLY A 81 -22.74 22.49 -4.94
C GLY A 81 -22.27 21.04 -5.03
N ARG A 82 -22.86 20.22 -5.92
CA ARG A 82 -22.51 18.82 -6.13
C ARG A 82 -21.59 18.66 -7.33
N PHE A 83 -20.50 17.93 -7.13
CA PHE A 83 -19.62 17.56 -8.21
C PHE A 83 -20.24 16.46 -9.08
N ARG A 84 -20.23 16.67 -10.39
CA ARG A 84 -20.77 15.76 -11.41
C ARG A 84 -19.75 15.53 -12.51
N PRO A 85 -19.81 14.38 -13.19
CA PRO A 85 -19.07 14.18 -14.44
C PRO A 85 -19.36 15.30 -15.45
N PRO A 86 -18.44 15.58 -16.38
CA PRO A 86 -18.66 16.58 -17.41
C PRO A 86 -19.74 16.06 -18.37
N ILE A 87 -20.99 16.44 -18.12
CA ILE A 87 -22.17 16.04 -18.92
C ILE A 87 -22.65 17.15 -19.87
N THR A 88 -22.08 18.35 -19.75
CA THR A 88 -22.33 19.50 -20.61
C THR A 88 -21.05 20.31 -20.78
N ALA A 89 -20.99 21.19 -21.77
CA ALA A 89 -19.87 22.10 -21.99
C ALA A 89 -20.17 23.46 -21.34
N PRO A 90 -19.16 24.20 -20.86
CA PRO A 90 -19.32 25.60 -20.47
C PRO A 90 -19.78 26.46 -21.66
N THR A 91 -20.48 27.54 -21.38
CA THR A 91 -20.86 28.55 -22.37
C THR A 91 -19.61 29.19 -22.98
N ASN A 92 -19.71 29.62 -24.24
CA ASN A 92 -18.60 30.32 -24.88
C ASN A 92 -18.21 31.54 -24.04
N PHE A 93 -16.91 31.78 -23.89
CA PHE A 93 -16.36 32.88 -23.11
C PHE A 93 -16.62 32.83 -21.59
N SER A 94 -16.92 31.67 -21.01
CA SER A 94 -16.88 31.50 -19.54
C SER A 94 -15.54 31.98 -18.98
N GLU A 95 -15.60 32.63 -17.82
CA GLU A 95 -14.42 33.15 -17.12
C GLU A 95 -13.52 31.98 -16.71
N VAL A 96 -12.22 32.08 -16.98
CA VAL A 96 -11.25 31.05 -16.57
C VAL A 96 -10.29 31.63 -15.55
N SER A 97 -10.09 30.89 -14.46
CA SER A 97 -9.17 31.25 -13.39
C SER A 97 -8.51 30.00 -12.80
N ARG A 98 -7.50 30.20 -11.94
CA ARG A 98 -6.94 29.10 -11.14
C ARG A 98 -7.81 28.93 -9.89
N PRO A 99 -8.20 27.70 -9.53
CA PRO A 99 -8.98 27.48 -8.31
C PRO A 99 -8.13 27.75 -7.07
N ASP A 100 -8.77 28.24 -6.02
CA ASP A 100 -8.21 28.30 -4.67
C ASP A 100 -8.74 27.16 -3.77
N ASP A 101 -8.36 27.18 -2.49
CA ASP A 101 -8.79 26.17 -1.52
C ASP A 101 -10.31 26.18 -1.27
N ALA A 102 -10.96 27.35 -1.40
CA ALA A 102 -12.40 27.48 -1.20
C ALA A 102 -13.17 26.90 -2.39
N ASP A 103 -12.65 27.13 -3.61
CA ASP A 103 -13.20 26.56 -4.84
C ASP A 103 -13.21 25.02 -4.83
N LEU A 104 -12.24 24.40 -4.16
CA LEU A 104 -12.13 22.93 -4.07
C LEU A 104 -12.66 22.36 -2.76
N ALA A 105 -13.28 23.17 -1.89
CA ALA A 105 -13.80 22.73 -0.60
C ALA A 105 -14.87 21.64 -0.73
N PHE A 106 -15.59 21.57 -1.86
CA PHE A 106 -16.58 20.52 -2.13
C PHE A 106 -15.97 19.11 -2.10
N LEU A 107 -14.69 18.97 -2.47
CA LEU A 107 -13.99 17.67 -2.45
C LEU A 107 -13.98 17.07 -1.05
N LYS A 108 -13.92 17.90 0.00
CA LYS A 108 -13.95 17.42 1.40
C LYS A 108 -15.20 16.60 1.73
N ARG A 109 -16.30 16.79 1.02
CA ARG A 109 -17.55 16.02 1.21
C ARG A 109 -17.45 14.59 0.67
N SER A 110 -16.57 14.36 -0.29
CA SER A 110 -16.40 13.08 -0.98
C SER A 110 -15.03 12.43 -0.73
N MET A 111 -14.09 13.15 -0.10
CA MET A 111 -12.79 12.61 0.28
C MET A 111 -12.95 11.61 1.43
N GLY A 112 -12.07 10.61 1.46
CA GLY A 112 -12.06 9.61 2.51
C GLY A 112 -11.53 10.13 3.85
N ASP A 113 -11.23 9.20 4.74
CA ASP A 113 -10.74 9.41 6.10
C ASP A 113 -9.24 9.13 6.26
N MET A 114 -8.66 8.33 5.37
CA MET A 114 -7.24 7.98 5.37
C MET A 114 -6.42 8.95 4.54
N GLU A 115 -5.93 10.01 5.17
CA GLU A 115 -5.06 11.02 4.55
C GLU A 115 -3.78 10.39 3.96
N VAL A 116 -3.46 10.76 2.71
CA VAL A 116 -2.25 10.31 1.99
C VAL A 116 -1.42 11.45 1.41
N GLY A 117 -1.92 12.68 1.46
CA GLY A 117 -1.19 13.87 1.03
C GLY A 117 -2.11 15.05 0.73
N THR A 118 -1.58 16.01 -0.02
CA THR A 118 -2.29 17.21 -0.47
C THR A 118 -2.36 17.26 -2.00
N MET A 119 -3.33 18.00 -2.52
CA MET A 119 -3.52 18.14 -3.95
C MET A 119 -2.44 19.02 -4.58
N ARG A 120 -1.88 18.58 -5.71
CA ARG A 120 -0.96 19.38 -6.53
C ARG A 120 -1.72 20.01 -7.70
N ALA A 121 -1.52 21.30 -7.92
CA ALA A 121 -2.02 22.04 -9.08
C ALA A 121 -0.82 22.63 -9.85
N GLY A 122 -0.42 21.94 -10.92
CA GLY A 122 0.83 22.20 -11.66
C GLY A 122 2.07 22.21 -10.78
N LEU A 123 2.72 23.37 -10.66
CA LEU A 123 3.90 23.56 -9.80
C LEU A 123 3.55 23.92 -8.34
N GLY A 124 2.29 24.23 -8.05
CA GLY A 124 1.83 24.59 -6.71
C GLY A 124 1.21 23.42 -5.93
N VAL A 125 1.06 23.62 -4.63
CA VAL A 125 0.34 22.71 -3.73
C VAL A 125 -0.85 23.48 -3.15
N LEU A 126 -2.03 22.88 -3.18
CA LEU A 126 -3.24 23.40 -2.54
C LEU A 126 -3.33 22.79 -1.14
N GLU A 127 -2.73 23.47 -0.16
CA GLU A 127 -2.61 22.96 1.20
C GLU A 127 -3.96 22.77 1.90
N GLY A 128 -4.98 23.55 1.54
CA GLY A 128 -6.32 23.42 2.10
C GLY A 128 -7.11 22.20 1.59
N VAL A 129 -6.57 21.46 0.61
CA VAL A 129 -7.21 20.30 -0.03
C VAL A 129 -6.41 19.02 0.26
N THR A 130 -6.75 18.38 1.37
CA THR A 130 -6.21 17.07 1.75
C THR A 130 -6.80 15.96 0.86
N VAL A 131 -5.94 15.11 0.34
CA VAL A 131 -6.31 13.90 -0.40
C VAL A 131 -6.35 12.73 0.57
N SER A 132 -7.51 12.06 0.64
CA SER A 132 -7.75 10.95 1.56
C SER A 132 -8.46 9.79 0.86
N ILE A 133 -8.13 8.57 1.27
CA ILE A 133 -8.69 7.32 0.77
C ILE A 133 -9.79 6.86 1.74
N PRO A 134 -10.99 6.49 1.29
CA PRO A 134 -12.02 5.97 2.19
C PRO A 134 -11.62 4.58 2.72
N SER A 135 -11.54 4.43 4.03
CA SER A 135 -11.16 3.18 4.70
C SER A 135 -12.06 2.01 4.31
N GLU A 136 -13.35 2.26 4.10
CA GLU A 136 -14.34 1.28 3.64
C GLU A 136 -14.00 0.67 2.26
N THR A 137 -13.24 1.36 1.42
CA THR A 137 -12.86 0.85 0.09
C THR A 137 -11.63 -0.07 0.13
N LEU A 138 -10.91 -0.12 1.25
CA LEU A 138 -9.67 -0.89 1.38
C LEU A 138 -9.91 -2.41 1.41
N SER A 139 -11.16 -2.85 1.62
CA SER A 139 -11.54 -4.26 1.48
C SER A 139 -11.42 -4.78 0.05
N SER A 140 -11.41 -3.89 -0.95
CA SER A 140 -11.40 -4.24 -2.38
C SER A 140 -10.00 -4.44 -2.99
N HIS A 141 -8.97 -4.56 -2.14
CA HIS A 141 -7.55 -4.57 -2.47
C HIS A 141 -7.03 -3.25 -3.08
N MET A 142 -5.74 -2.96 -2.84
CA MET A 142 -5.06 -1.77 -3.37
C MET A 142 -3.71 -2.18 -3.94
N GLY A 143 -3.45 -1.79 -5.19
CA GLY A 143 -2.14 -1.89 -5.82
C GLY A 143 -1.40 -0.55 -5.81
N ILE A 144 -0.17 -0.53 -5.28
CA ILE A 144 0.68 0.68 -5.27
C ILE A 144 1.90 0.42 -6.17
N PHE A 145 1.88 1.03 -7.35
CA PHE A 145 2.91 0.84 -8.38
C PHE A 145 3.74 2.11 -8.53
N ALA A 146 5.06 1.98 -8.40
CA ALA A 146 5.99 3.06 -8.67
C ALA A 146 7.36 2.49 -9.01
N THR A 147 8.13 3.17 -9.85
CA THR A 147 9.55 2.85 -10.05
C THR A 147 10.38 3.28 -8.83
N THR A 148 11.57 2.71 -8.67
CA THR A 148 12.47 3.03 -7.55
C THR A 148 12.73 4.53 -7.49
N GLY A 149 12.55 5.11 -6.29
CA GLY A 149 12.74 6.55 -6.07
C GLY A 149 11.53 7.44 -6.38
N MET A 150 10.42 6.89 -6.89
CA MET A 150 9.20 7.65 -7.19
C MET A 150 8.23 7.77 -6.01
N GLY A 151 8.60 7.27 -4.82
CA GLY A 151 7.90 7.57 -3.58
C GLY A 151 6.95 6.49 -3.04
N LYS A 152 7.02 5.23 -3.52
CA LYS A 152 6.24 4.10 -2.95
C LYS A 152 6.39 3.99 -1.43
N SER A 153 7.62 3.94 -0.93
CA SER A 153 7.87 3.83 0.52
C SER A 153 7.41 5.08 1.28
N ASN A 154 7.44 6.26 0.65
CA ASN A 154 6.93 7.49 1.26
C ASN A 154 5.41 7.47 1.39
N PHE A 155 4.71 7.11 0.31
CA PHE A 155 3.25 6.93 0.34
C PHE A 155 2.85 5.96 1.45
N MET A 156 3.51 4.79 1.52
CA MET A 156 3.23 3.82 2.57
C MET A 156 3.45 4.39 3.96
N LYS A 157 4.52 5.15 4.22
CA LYS A 157 4.75 5.79 5.52
C LYS A 157 3.65 6.80 5.89
N VAL A 158 3.23 7.64 4.94
CA VAL A 158 2.14 8.61 5.18
C VAL A 158 0.84 7.87 5.47
N PHE A 159 0.52 6.85 4.68
CA PHE A 159 -0.66 6.01 4.89
C PHE A 159 -0.63 5.29 6.24
N CYS A 160 0.52 4.75 6.66
CA CYS A 160 0.71 4.14 7.98
C CYS A 160 0.53 5.17 9.10
N ALA A 161 1.15 6.35 8.98
CA ALA A 161 0.99 7.42 9.97
C ALA A 161 -0.47 7.87 10.09
N SER A 162 -1.19 7.94 8.96
CA SER A 162 -2.63 8.18 8.91
C SER A 162 -3.41 7.06 9.62
N SER A 163 -3.06 5.80 9.38
CA SER A 163 -3.66 4.63 10.04
C SER A 163 -3.42 4.62 11.56
N MET A 164 -2.19 4.90 11.99
CA MET A 164 -1.81 5.06 13.39
C MET A 164 -2.68 6.11 14.10
N ARG A 165 -2.95 7.23 13.44
CA ARG A 165 -3.76 8.33 13.98
C ARG A 165 -5.27 8.05 13.94
N ARG A 166 -5.77 7.49 12.83
CA ARG A 166 -7.19 7.35 12.55
C ARG A 166 -7.82 6.10 13.15
N ARG A 167 -7.04 5.03 13.35
CA ARG A 167 -7.47 3.79 14.03
C ARG A 167 -8.74 3.16 13.44
N GLN A 168 -8.93 3.24 12.12
CA GLN A 168 -10.13 2.73 11.45
C GLN A 168 -10.09 1.21 11.26
N PHE A 169 -8.90 0.64 11.13
CA PHE A 169 -8.67 -0.80 10.94
C PHE A 169 -7.26 -1.19 11.42
N GLY A 170 -7.06 -2.48 11.70
CA GLY A 170 -5.73 -3.06 11.93
C GLY A 170 -4.96 -3.22 10.63
N LEU A 171 -3.71 -2.78 10.60
CA LEU A 171 -2.87 -2.83 9.40
C LEU A 171 -1.62 -3.66 9.67
N LEU A 172 -1.54 -4.87 9.11
CA LEU A 172 -0.33 -5.70 9.16
C LEU A 172 0.59 -5.36 7.99
N ILE A 173 1.87 -5.12 8.27
CA ILE A 173 2.89 -4.78 7.28
C ILE A 173 4.10 -5.67 7.48
N VAL A 174 4.50 -6.35 6.42
CA VAL A 174 5.78 -7.08 6.40
C VAL A 174 6.86 -6.14 5.84
N ASP A 175 7.82 -5.76 6.68
CA ASP A 175 8.92 -4.85 6.33
C ASP A 175 10.28 -5.58 6.29
N PRO A 176 10.58 -6.34 5.22
CA PRO A 176 11.81 -7.14 5.16
C PRO A 176 13.09 -6.29 5.18
N HIS A 177 13.01 -5.01 4.81
CA HIS A 177 14.15 -4.10 4.78
C HIS A 177 14.25 -3.20 6.02
N GLY A 178 13.22 -3.16 6.87
CA GLY A 178 13.18 -2.30 8.06
C GLY A 178 13.10 -0.79 7.75
N GLU A 179 12.76 -0.43 6.51
CA GLU A 179 12.73 0.98 6.05
C GLU A 179 11.56 1.76 6.65
N TYR A 180 10.45 1.08 6.98
CA TYR A 180 9.28 1.68 7.61
C TYR A 180 9.53 1.92 9.08
N VAL A 181 10.14 0.95 9.78
CA VAL A 181 10.42 1.07 11.23
C VAL A 181 11.44 2.17 11.50
N THR A 182 12.67 2.04 10.99
CA THR A 182 13.81 2.90 11.37
C THR A 182 14.10 4.04 10.38
N GLY A 183 13.47 4.02 9.20
CA GLY A 183 13.80 4.95 8.14
C GLY A 183 14.98 4.50 7.29
N TYR A 184 15.38 5.35 6.34
CA TYR A 184 16.46 5.06 5.38
C TYR A 184 17.14 6.36 4.93
N ARG A 185 18.25 6.27 4.19
CA ARG A 185 18.99 7.43 3.67
C ARG A 185 18.86 7.53 2.16
N VAL A 186 18.62 8.74 1.66
CA VAL A 186 18.58 9.05 0.22
C VAL A 186 19.40 10.30 -0.04
N LYS A 187 20.37 10.23 -0.96
CA LYS A 187 21.20 11.39 -1.37
C LYS A 187 21.75 12.18 -0.18
N GLY A 188 22.24 11.49 0.85
CA GLY A 188 22.78 12.10 2.07
C GLY A 188 21.74 12.60 3.08
N ARG A 189 20.44 12.61 2.76
CA ARG A 189 19.36 12.99 3.68
C ARG A 189 18.80 11.75 4.40
N ARG A 190 18.59 11.86 5.71
CA ARG A 190 17.88 10.83 6.50
C ARG A 190 16.37 11.03 6.34
N ILE A 191 15.69 9.98 5.94
CA ILE A 191 14.23 9.87 5.96
C ILE A 191 13.85 9.14 7.24
N LYS A 192 12.95 9.73 8.01
CA LYS A 192 12.52 9.19 9.30
C LYS A 192 11.71 7.89 9.13
N GLY A 193 11.77 7.04 10.15
CA GLY A 193 10.90 5.88 10.31
C GLY A 193 9.59 6.21 11.02
N LEU A 194 8.67 5.26 11.07
CA LEU A 194 7.38 5.37 11.75
C LEU A 194 7.53 5.45 13.27
N ILE A 195 8.59 4.84 13.84
CA ILE A 195 8.87 4.95 15.28
C ILE A 195 9.21 6.39 15.71
N GLU A 196 9.64 7.24 14.77
CA GLU A 196 9.94 8.65 15.01
C GLU A 196 8.69 9.54 14.88
N TYR A 197 7.53 8.98 14.49
CA TYR A 197 6.25 9.69 14.44
C TYR A 197 5.59 9.68 15.81
N THR A 198 5.76 10.77 16.57
CA THR A 198 5.33 10.84 17.98
C THR A 198 3.85 11.15 18.18
N ALA A 199 3.18 11.74 17.18
CA ALA A 199 1.81 12.23 17.32
C ALA A 199 0.76 11.11 17.47
N ALA A 200 1.09 9.87 17.11
CA ALA A 200 0.24 8.70 17.31
C ALA A 200 1.13 7.49 17.68
N ARG A 201 2.02 7.64 18.66
CA ARG A 201 3.02 6.60 19.00
C ARG A 201 2.40 5.32 19.55
N ASP A 202 1.26 5.42 20.24
CA ASP A 202 0.47 4.26 20.64
C ASP A 202 -0.12 3.52 19.42
N GLY A 203 -0.13 4.19 18.26
CA GLY A 203 -0.54 3.80 16.90
C GLY A 203 0.01 2.51 16.35
N ILE A 204 1.16 2.10 16.86
CA ILE A 204 2.08 1.17 16.21
C ILE A 204 2.58 0.13 17.20
N SER A 205 2.70 -1.10 16.74
CA SER A 205 3.39 -2.18 17.43
C SER A 205 4.35 -2.84 16.45
N VAL A 206 5.59 -3.04 16.84
CA VAL A 206 6.62 -3.58 15.95
C VAL A 206 7.18 -4.86 16.55
N PHE A 207 7.15 -5.95 15.79
CA PHE A 207 7.71 -7.25 16.12
C PHE A 207 8.90 -7.50 15.19
N SER A 208 10.07 -7.79 15.76
CA SER A 208 11.30 -7.85 14.98
C SER A 208 12.18 -9.04 15.37
N THR A 209 12.88 -9.60 14.38
CA THR A 209 13.95 -10.60 14.55
C THR A 209 15.31 -9.97 14.83
N ARG A 210 15.38 -8.64 14.95
CA ARG A 210 16.63 -7.91 15.24
C ARG A 210 17.23 -8.30 16.61
N PRO A 211 18.54 -8.10 16.80
CA PRO A 211 19.20 -8.35 18.08
C PRO A 211 18.53 -7.61 19.23
N GLN A 212 18.59 -8.19 20.43
CA GLN A 212 17.94 -7.65 21.63
C GLN A 212 18.31 -6.17 21.90
N GLU A 213 19.59 -5.81 21.75
CA GLU A 213 20.06 -4.44 21.95
C GLU A 213 19.38 -3.42 21.03
N GLU A 214 19.12 -3.80 19.76
CA GLU A 214 18.39 -2.93 18.82
C GLU A 214 16.91 -2.85 19.16
N ARG A 215 16.30 -3.97 19.56
CA ARG A 215 14.90 -4.00 19.99
C ARG A 215 14.68 -3.12 21.21
N GLU A 216 15.54 -3.20 22.21
CA GLU A 216 15.49 -2.35 23.41
C GLU A 216 15.70 -0.87 23.06
N ARG A 217 16.66 -0.55 22.18
CA ARG A 217 16.92 0.82 21.73
C ARG A 217 15.69 1.48 21.08
N TYR A 218 14.93 0.73 20.31
CA TYR A 218 13.78 1.26 19.56
C TYR A 218 12.42 0.90 20.20
N GLY A 219 12.40 0.15 21.30
CA GLY A 219 11.18 -0.32 21.97
C GLY A 219 10.38 -1.30 21.12
N LEU A 220 11.05 -2.22 20.42
CA LEU A 220 10.42 -3.24 19.57
C LEU A 220 10.16 -4.53 20.37
N HIS A 221 9.09 -5.22 20.03
CA HIS A 221 8.81 -6.57 20.52
C HIS A 221 9.65 -7.61 19.75
N GLU A 222 9.87 -8.76 20.37
CA GLU A 222 10.47 -9.90 19.67
C GLU A 222 9.45 -10.55 18.75
N LEU A 223 9.81 -10.73 17.48
CA LEU A 223 9.07 -11.62 16.60
C LEU A 223 9.46 -13.05 16.96
N ARG A 224 8.49 -13.85 17.38
CA ARG A 224 8.66 -15.28 17.67
C ARG A 224 7.51 -16.09 17.09
N LEU A 225 7.85 -17.22 16.52
CA LEU A 225 6.95 -18.31 16.20
C LEU A 225 7.28 -19.47 17.13
N GLU A 226 6.25 -20.15 17.61
CA GLU A 226 6.44 -21.43 18.28
C GLU A 226 6.29 -22.58 17.30
N HIS A 227 6.80 -23.77 17.65
CA HIS A 227 6.73 -24.93 16.76
C HIS A 227 5.30 -25.28 16.35
N ASP A 228 4.31 -25.04 17.21
CA ASP A 228 2.90 -25.30 16.90
C ASP A 228 2.25 -24.21 16.03
N ASP A 229 2.93 -23.08 15.78
CA ASP A 229 2.51 -22.13 14.75
C ASP A 229 2.82 -22.64 13.33
N PHE A 230 3.72 -23.64 13.21
CA PHE A 230 4.07 -24.28 11.95
C PHE A 230 3.20 -25.52 11.72
N ARG A 231 2.71 -25.66 10.48
CA ARG A 231 2.05 -26.87 10.00
C ARG A 231 2.79 -27.45 8.82
N MET A 232 2.69 -28.76 8.64
CA MET A 232 3.35 -29.41 7.50
C MET A 232 2.87 -28.87 6.15
N GLY A 233 1.59 -28.49 6.05
CA GLY A 233 1.04 -27.82 4.86
C GLY A 233 1.76 -26.54 4.47
N ASP A 234 2.46 -25.87 5.40
CA ASP A 234 3.23 -24.65 5.10
C ASP A 234 4.37 -24.91 4.10
N PHE A 235 4.85 -26.15 4.00
CA PHE A 235 5.84 -26.54 2.99
C PHE A 235 5.34 -26.33 1.56
N GLY A 236 4.03 -26.36 1.32
CA GLY A 236 3.45 -26.06 0.01
C GLY A 236 3.67 -24.61 -0.42
N PHE A 237 3.88 -23.68 0.53
CA PHE A 237 4.21 -22.29 0.22
C PHE A 237 5.72 -22.05 0.09
N LEU A 238 6.54 -22.87 0.75
CA LEU A 238 8.00 -22.70 0.81
C LEU A 238 8.75 -23.44 -0.30
N TYR A 239 8.20 -24.56 -0.78
CA TYR A 239 8.89 -25.44 -1.72
C TYR A 239 7.95 -25.94 -2.81
N ASP A 240 8.48 -26.11 -4.02
CA ASP A 240 7.83 -26.96 -5.01
C ASP A 240 7.91 -28.43 -4.57
N LEU A 241 6.74 -29.01 -4.30
CA LEU A 241 6.58 -30.38 -3.82
C LEU A 241 6.23 -31.32 -4.99
N SER A 242 6.93 -32.45 -5.07
CA SER A 242 6.49 -33.56 -5.93
C SER A 242 5.32 -34.30 -5.27
N LEU A 243 4.53 -35.02 -6.06
CA LEU A 243 3.34 -35.74 -5.55
C LEU A 243 3.65 -36.64 -4.33
N PRO A 244 4.74 -37.44 -4.29
CA PRO A 244 5.07 -38.23 -3.10
C PRO A 244 5.37 -37.39 -1.85
N LEU A 245 5.86 -36.16 -2.00
CA LEU A 245 6.12 -35.25 -0.88
C LEU A 245 4.82 -34.59 -0.40
N VAL A 246 3.91 -34.28 -1.33
CA VAL A 246 2.57 -33.77 -1.01
C VAL A 246 1.83 -34.77 -0.14
N GLU A 247 1.81 -36.05 -0.52
CA GLU A 247 1.14 -37.11 0.26
C GLU A 247 1.69 -37.24 1.68
N VAL A 248 3.01 -37.09 1.86
CA VAL A 248 3.63 -37.09 3.20
C VAL A 248 3.23 -35.85 3.99
N VAL A 249 3.31 -34.67 3.37
CA VAL A 249 2.94 -33.39 3.99
C VAL A 249 1.48 -33.40 4.45
N GLU A 250 0.56 -33.81 3.59
CA GLU A 250 -0.88 -33.89 3.91
C GLU A 250 -1.15 -34.89 5.03
N SER A 251 -0.44 -36.03 5.06
CA SER A 251 -0.61 -37.05 6.10
C SER A 251 -0.24 -36.56 7.51
N LEU A 252 0.63 -35.54 7.60
CA LEU A 252 1.13 -34.98 8.85
C LEU A 252 0.49 -33.64 9.22
N ASP A 253 -0.32 -33.04 8.34
CA ASP A 253 -0.82 -31.66 8.49
C ASP A 253 -1.71 -31.45 9.74
N SER A 254 -2.38 -32.51 10.18
CA SER A 254 -3.23 -32.49 11.38
C SER A 254 -2.46 -32.62 12.70
N LEU A 255 -1.17 -32.98 12.65
CA LEU A 255 -0.36 -33.22 13.84
C LEU A 255 0.30 -31.92 14.33
N PRO A 256 0.54 -31.78 15.65
CA PRO A 256 1.23 -30.60 16.18
C PRO A 256 2.61 -30.42 15.58
N GLY A 257 2.95 -29.19 15.19
CA GLY A 257 4.26 -28.88 14.62
C GLY A 257 5.40 -29.20 15.59
N SER A 258 5.17 -29.05 16.90
CA SER A 258 6.14 -29.46 17.94
C SER A 258 6.48 -30.94 17.91
N ASP A 259 5.50 -31.83 17.71
CA ASP A 259 5.71 -33.27 17.62
C ASP A 259 6.39 -33.66 16.31
N VAL A 260 5.95 -33.07 15.20
CA VAL A 260 6.54 -33.33 13.87
C VAL A 260 8.00 -32.89 13.81
N ILE A 261 8.29 -31.68 14.31
CA ILE A 261 9.66 -31.17 14.39
C ILE A 261 10.50 -32.06 15.32
N ASP A 262 9.99 -32.43 16.50
CA ASP A 262 10.73 -33.28 17.44
C ASP A 262 11.05 -34.65 16.83
N PHE A 263 10.09 -35.28 16.13
CA PHE A 263 10.32 -36.53 15.42
C PHE A 263 11.44 -36.40 14.39
N PHE A 264 11.36 -35.45 13.45
CA PHE A 264 12.33 -35.36 12.37
C PHE A 264 13.72 -34.90 12.85
N VAL A 265 13.80 -34.08 13.89
CA VAL A 265 15.07 -33.56 14.42
C VAL A 265 15.74 -34.53 15.40
N ASN A 266 14.98 -35.23 16.24
CA ASN A 266 15.53 -36.03 17.34
C ASN A 266 15.39 -37.55 17.20
N GLU A 267 14.41 -38.06 16.43
CA GLU A 267 14.24 -39.50 16.18
C GLU A 267 14.72 -39.90 14.77
N GLY A 268 14.27 -39.15 13.77
CA GLY A 268 14.61 -39.34 12.37
C GLY A 268 13.91 -40.53 11.71
N VAL A 269 13.84 -40.49 10.38
CA VAL A 269 13.10 -41.48 9.57
C VAL A 269 13.76 -42.86 9.57
N ASP A 270 15.05 -42.95 9.86
CA ASP A 270 15.78 -44.23 9.94
C ASP A 270 15.40 -45.04 11.21
N SER A 271 14.71 -44.41 12.16
CA SER A 271 14.17 -45.08 13.35
C SER A 271 12.85 -45.82 13.08
N LEU A 272 12.23 -45.63 11.92
CA LEU A 272 10.92 -46.18 11.59
C LEU A 272 10.95 -47.72 11.60
N PRO A 273 10.01 -48.38 12.30
CA PRO A 273 9.93 -49.83 12.32
C PRO A 273 9.45 -50.36 10.97
N SER A 274 9.77 -51.64 10.71
CA SER A 274 9.20 -52.35 9.57
C SER A 274 7.65 -52.27 9.57
N PRO A 275 7.00 -52.10 8.41
CA PRO A 275 5.52 -52.08 8.30
C PRO A 275 4.83 -53.30 8.90
N LEU A 276 5.56 -54.41 9.09
CA LEU A 276 5.07 -55.68 9.61
C LEU A 276 5.13 -55.78 11.15
N LYS A 277 5.68 -54.77 11.85
CA LYS A 277 5.79 -54.76 13.32
C LYS A 277 4.70 -53.89 13.95
N THR A 278 4.18 -54.34 15.09
CA THR A 278 3.28 -53.55 15.96
C THR A 278 4.04 -52.32 16.49
N THR A 279 3.45 -51.14 16.36
CA THR A 279 4.00 -49.83 16.73
C THR A 279 3.70 -49.41 18.17
N SER A 280 2.82 -50.12 18.87
CA SER A 280 2.52 -49.86 20.28
C SER A 280 3.79 -49.96 21.14
N GLY A 281 4.30 -48.81 21.57
CA GLY A 281 5.48 -48.69 22.44
C GLY A 281 6.83 -48.46 21.73
N ILE A 282 6.84 -48.11 20.44
CA ILE A 282 8.06 -47.74 19.69
C ILE A 282 8.09 -46.22 19.48
N GLY A 283 9.17 -45.55 19.90
CA GLY A 283 9.37 -44.11 19.73
C GLY A 283 8.59 -43.23 20.71
N ARG A 284 8.84 -41.92 20.69
CA ARG A 284 8.04 -40.92 21.45
C ARG A 284 6.83 -40.45 20.65
N HIS A 285 6.85 -40.65 19.33
CA HIS A 285 5.83 -40.21 18.39
C HIS A 285 5.17 -41.39 17.65
N PRO A 286 4.32 -42.19 18.35
CA PRO A 286 3.73 -43.40 17.77
C PRO A 286 2.79 -43.08 16.59
N GLU A 287 2.03 -42.00 16.67
CA GLU A 287 1.11 -41.58 15.60
C GLU A 287 1.86 -41.20 14.32
N ILE A 288 2.95 -40.44 14.43
CA ILE A 288 3.83 -40.10 13.29
C ILE A 288 4.46 -41.37 12.71
N THR A 289 4.95 -42.25 13.59
CA THR A 289 5.56 -43.52 13.20
C THR A 289 4.58 -44.40 12.42
N ASP A 290 3.34 -44.52 12.90
CA ASP A 290 2.28 -45.27 12.26
C ASP A 290 1.90 -44.70 10.89
N THR A 291 1.85 -43.38 10.77
CA THR A 291 1.56 -42.68 9.53
C THR A 291 2.68 -42.87 8.50
N LEU A 292 3.94 -42.73 8.90
CA LEU A 292 5.07 -42.69 7.97
C LEU A 292 5.64 -44.06 7.59
N ARG A 293 5.47 -45.11 8.40
CA ARG A 293 6.13 -46.41 8.18
C ARG A 293 5.84 -47.06 6.81
N THR A 294 4.73 -46.71 6.16
CA THR A 294 4.33 -47.28 4.86
C THR A 294 4.88 -46.50 3.67
N TYR A 295 5.44 -45.30 3.89
CA TYR A 295 6.00 -44.46 2.83
C TYR A 295 7.41 -44.89 2.44
N ALA A 296 7.80 -44.54 1.21
CA ALA A 296 9.16 -44.78 0.75
C ALA A 296 10.16 -43.87 1.48
N LEU A 297 11.32 -44.41 1.88
CA LEU A 297 12.33 -43.65 2.64
C LEU A 297 12.87 -42.42 1.89
N GLY A 298 13.00 -42.47 0.56
CA GLY A 298 13.54 -41.35 -0.23
C GLY A 298 12.78 -40.03 -0.02
N PRO A 299 11.46 -39.98 -0.25
CA PRO A 299 10.62 -38.83 0.10
C PRO A 299 10.72 -38.42 1.58
N LEU A 300 10.75 -39.38 2.51
CA LEU A 300 10.85 -39.11 3.95
C LEU A 300 12.16 -38.43 4.33
N HIS A 301 13.31 -38.89 3.82
CA HIS A 301 14.60 -38.24 4.02
C HIS A 301 14.62 -36.81 3.46
N MET A 302 13.92 -36.58 2.34
CA MET A 302 13.82 -35.22 1.78
C MET A 302 12.98 -34.30 2.66
N ILE A 303 11.87 -34.78 3.23
CA ILE A 303 11.06 -34.04 4.20
C ILE A 303 11.87 -33.76 5.47
N GLN A 304 12.55 -34.77 6.02
CA GLN A 304 13.39 -34.60 7.20
C GLN A 304 14.41 -33.48 7.00
N ARG A 305 15.18 -33.52 5.90
CA ARG A 305 16.17 -32.48 5.59
C ARG A 305 15.54 -31.09 5.48
N ARG A 306 14.33 -30.98 4.94
CA ARG A 306 13.61 -29.69 4.85
C ARG A 306 13.16 -29.18 6.21
N VAL A 307 12.69 -30.07 7.09
CA VAL A 307 12.34 -29.71 8.49
C VAL A 307 13.59 -29.25 9.24
N GLU A 308 14.69 -30.00 9.15
CA GLU A 308 15.97 -29.64 9.76
C GLU A 308 16.46 -28.27 9.27
N THR A 309 16.41 -28.03 7.95
CA THR A 309 16.80 -26.74 7.35
C THR A 309 15.90 -25.61 7.84
N LEU A 310 14.58 -25.82 7.87
CA LEU A 310 13.63 -24.82 8.34
C LEU A 310 13.93 -24.42 9.80
N VAL A 311 14.18 -25.39 10.68
CA VAL A 311 14.49 -25.11 12.09
C VAL A 311 15.84 -24.41 12.23
N GLU A 312 16.86 -24.88 11.53
CA GLU A 312 18.22 -24.34 11.65
C GLU A 312 18.32 -22.90 11.11
N GLU A 313 17.76 -22.64 9.93
CA GLU A 313 17.81 -21.32 9.28
C GLU A 313 16.95 -20.28 10.03
N ASN A 314 15.89 -20.71 10.71
CA ASN A 314 14.94 -19.83 11.38
C ASN A 314 15.07 -19.79 12.91
N ARG A 315 16.13 -20.38 13.49
CA ARG A 315 16.39 -20.43 14.96
C ARG A 315 16.37 -19.08 15.68
N ALA A 316 16.51 -17.97 14.95
CA ALA A 316 16.45 -16.63 15.51
C ALA A 316 15.03 -16.27 15.98
N PHE A 317 13.99 -16.85 15.36
CA PHE A 317 12.60 -16.52 15.64
C PHE A 317 11.66 -17.73 15.74
N LEU A 318 12.04 -18.92 15.28
CA LEU A 318 11.29 -20.16 15.48
C LEU A 318 11.81 -20.88 16.73
N HIS A 319 10.95 -21.05 17.72
CA HIS A 319 11.29 -21.59 19.04
C HIS A 319 10.33 -22.71 19.45
N ARG A 320 10.72 -23.53 20.43
CA ARG A 320 9.84 -24.60 20.93
C ARG A 320 8.56 -24.05 21.58
N PHE A 321 8.65 -22.89 22.24
CA PHE A 321 7.53 -22.27 22.95
C PHE A 321 7.58 -20.75 22.81
N GLY A 322 6.41 -20.11 22.82
CA GLY A 322 6.29 -18.66 22.93
C GLY A 322 6.03 -17.99 21.59
N SER A 323 4.81 -18.12 21.09
CA SER A 323 4.33 -17.39 19.91
C SER A 323 4.08 -15.90 20.16
N SER A 324 4.42 -15.08 19.18
CA SER A 324 4.03 -13.67 19.11
C SER A 324 2.73 -13.44 18.32
N ILE A 325 2.19 -14.47 17.65
CA ILE A 325 0.97 -14.37 16.84
C ILE A 325 -0.22 -13.86 17.65
N PRO A 326 -0.50 -14.35 18.88
CA PRO A 326 -1.63 -13.85 19.67
C PRO A 326 -1.52 -12.34 19.96
N ALA A 327 -0.33 -11.86 20.27
CA ALA A 327 -0.08 -10.44 20.51
C ALA A 327 -0.20 -9.60 19.22
N ILE A 328 0.25 -10.13 18.08
CA ILE A 328 0.06 -9.49 16.77
C ILE A 328 -1.44 -9.33 16.47
N LEU A 329 -2.21 -10.40 16.63
CA LEU A 329 -3.66 -10.40 16.40
C LEU A 329 -4.40 -9.45 17.36
N GLU A 330 -4.01 -9.42 18.63
CA GLU A 330 -4.54 -8.48 19.61
C GLU A 330 -4.29 -7.02 19.20
N ASN A 331 -3.08 -6.69 18.74
CA ASN A 331 -2.77 -5.33 18.29
C ASN A 331 -3.53 -4.97 16.99
N LEU A 332 -3.71 -5.92 16.08
CA LEU A 332 -4.56 -5.72 14.90
C LEU A 332 -6.02 -5.47 15.30
N GLY A 333 -6.54 -6.22 16.28
CA GLY A 333 -7.90 -6.02 16.82
C GLY A 333 -8.10 -4.66 17.50
N HIS A 334 -7.03 -4.06 18.02
CA HIS A 334 -7.02 -2.68 18.53
C HIS A 334 -6.78 -1.61 17.45
N ASN A 335 -6.93 -1.96 16.16
CA ASN A 335 -6.70 -1.09 15.01
C ASN A 335 -5.32 -0.42 15.02
N LYS A 336 -4.28 -1.17 15.42
CA LYS A 336 -2.89 -0.71 15.31
C LYS A 336 -2.30 -1.02 13.95
N VAL A 337 -1.28 -0.24 13.59
CA VAL A 337 -0.31 -0.64 12.58
C VAL A 337 0.64 -1.63 13.23
N VAL A 338 0.67 -2.86 12.75
CA VAL A 338 1.58 -3.91 13.20
C VAL A 338 2.63 -4.15 12.12
N LEU A 339 3.91 -3.97 12.50
CA LEU A 339 5.10 -4.17 11.65
C LEU A 339 5.92 -5.34 12.15
#